data_AF-A0A355F5D1-F1
#
_entry.id   AF-A0A355F5D1-F1
#
_cell.length_a   1.000
_cell.length_b   1.000
_cell.length_c   1.000
_cell.angle_alpha   90.00
_cell.angle_beta   90.00
_cell.angle_gamma   90.00
#
_symmetry.space_group_name_H-M   'P 1'
#
loop_
_entity.id
_entity.type
_entity.pdbx_description
1 polymer ?
#
loop_
_entity_poly.entity_id
_entity_poly.type
_entity_poly.pdbx_seq_one_letter_code
_entity_poly.pdbx_strand_id
1 'polypeptide(L)'
;MIRALTFDVTGTLIHAPHLGALYAEVLGRHGVAVEPREAARLVRQVWQELACRAEPGKDRFTAHPEGARGWWKRFLERICEHLEAAPPSPFAAAELFHRFASPEA
;
A
#
# COMPACT_ATOMS: atom_id res chain seq x y z
N MET A 1 -33.57 -19.53 3.14
CA MET A 1 -32.89 -19.58 1.82
C MET A 1 -31.99 -18.35 1.72
N ILE A 2 -30.69 -18.54 1.49
CA ILE A 2 -29.74 -17.42 1.30
C ILE A 2 -29.91 -16.87 -0.13
N ARG A 3 -29.92 -15.54 -0.28
CA ARG A 3 -30.14 -14.84 -1.57
C ARG A 3 -28.87 -14.22 -2.15
N ALA A 4 -27.89 -13.88 -1.31
CA ALA A 4 -26.61 -13.31 -1.71
C ALA A 4 -25.52 -13.65 -0.69
N LEU A 5 -24.28 -13.72 -1.18
CA LEU A 5 -23.05 -13.81 -0.38
C LEU A 5 -22.09 -12.74 -0.89
N THR A 6 -21.55 -11.94 0.02
CA THR A 6 -20.51 -10.95 -0.27
C THR A 6 -19.19 -11.40 0.36
N PHE A 7 -18.10 -11.09 -0.32
CA PHE A 7 -16.75 -11.46 0.14
C PHE A 7 -15.91 -10.21 0.24
N ASP A 8 -15.10 -10.14 1.29
CA ASP A 8 -13.93 -9.29 1.26
C ASP A 8 -12.96 -9.82 0.19
N VAL A 9 -12.10 -8.97 -0.37
CA VAL A 9 -11.18 -9.38 -1.42
C VAL A 9 -9.84 -9.80 -0.81
N THR A 10 -9.21 -8.93 -0.01
CA THR A 10 -7.82 -9.10 0.42
C THR A 10 -7.73 -10.11 1.57
N GLY A 11 -7.01 -11.21 1.34
CA GLY A 11 -6.88 -12.28 2.34
C GLY A 11 -8.08 -13.24 2.37
N THR A 12 -9.10 -13.01 1.53
CA THR A 12 -10.22 -13.94 1.32
C THR A 12 -10.21 -14.51 -0.10
N LEU A 13 -10.24 -13.64 -1.11
CA LEU A 13 -10.25 -14.04 -2.53
C LEU A 13 -8.87 -13.87 -3.19
N ILE A 14 -8.11 -12.85 -2.79
CA ILE A 14 -6.80 -12.53 -3.36
C ILE A 14 -5.74 -12.59 -2.26
N HIS A 15 -4.60 -13.20 -2.58
CA HIS A 15 -3.41 -13.22 -1.72
C HIS A 15 -2.25 -12.54 -2.44
N ALA A 16 -1.43 -11.81 -1.68
CA ALA A 16 -0.25 -11.12 -2.17
C ALA A 16 1.01 -11.63 -1.43
N PRO A 17 1.47 -12.87 -1.70
CA PRO A 17 2.57 -13.48 -0.94
C PRO A 17 3.90 -12.76 -1.14
N HIS A 18 4.08 -12.04 -2.25
CA HIS A 18 5.30 -11.31 -2.58
C HIS A 18 5.26 -9.82 -2.24
N LEU A 19 4.23 -9.35 -1.51
CA LEU A 19 4.02 -7.93 -1.23
C LEU A 19 5.25 -7.24 -0.61
N GLY A 20 5.89 -7.88 0.38
CA GLY A 20 7.11 -7.34 0.98
C GLY A 20 8.29 -7.25 0.02
N ALA A 21 8.47 -8.27 -0.83
CA ALA A 21 9.54 -8.30 -1.82
C ALA A 21 9.36 -7.21 -2.88
N LEU A 22 8.14 -6.98 -3.34
CA LEU A 22 7.80 -5.92 -4.29
C LEU A 22 8.12 -4.53 -3.73
N TYR A 23 7.71 -4.25 -2.49
CA TYR A 23 8.00 -2.98 -1.83
C TYR A 23 9.51 -2.81 -1.62
N ALA A 24 10.22 -3.84 -1.15
CA ALA A 24 11.66 -3.80 -0.98
C ALA A 24 12.41 -3.56 -2.30
N GLU A 25 12.00 -4.24 -3.38
CA GLU A 25 12.59 -4.10 -4.71
C GLU A 25 12.41 -2.67 -5.24
N VAL A 26 11.18 -2.14 -5.23
CA VAL A 26 10.90 -0.80 -5.75
C VAL A 26 11.57 0.25 -4.87
N LEU A 27 11.39 0.21 -3.55
CA LEU A 27 12.05 1.16 -2.64
C LEU A 27 13.57 1.15 -2.81
N GLY A 28 14.18 -0.04 -2.96
CA GLY A 28 15.61 -0.18 -3.21
C GLY A 28 16.08 0.51 -4.49
N ARG A 29 15.34 0.38 -5.59
CA ARG A 29 15.62 1.10 -6.85
C ARG A 29 15.57 2.63 -6.69
N HIS A 30 14.76 3.10 -5.75
CA HIS A 30 14.60 4.52 -5.44
C HIS A 30 15.41 4.99 -4.23
N GLY A 31 16.39 4.20 -3.79
CA GLY A 31 17.37 4.60 -2.77
C GLY A 31 16.97 4.32 -1.33
N VAL A 32 15.88 3.60 -1.07
CA VAL A 32 15.44 3.20 0.27
C VAL A 32 15.60 1.69 0.44
N ALA A 33 16.64 1.26 1.16
CA ALA A 33 16.86 -0.15 1.42
C ALA A 33 15.99 -0.64 2.58
N VAL A 34 15.25 -1.73 2.37
CA VAL A 34 14.44 -2.39 3.39
C VAL A 34 14.37 -3.89 3.10
N GLU A 35 14.48 -4.71 4.14
CA GLU A 35 14.33 -6.16 4.02
C GLU A 35 12.88 -6.55 3.67
N PRO A 36 12.63 -7.53 2.78
CA PRO A 36 11.28 -7.91 2.37
C PRO A 36 10.32 -8.25 3.53
N ARG A 37 10.82 -8.91 4.58
CA ARG A 37 10.01 -9.25 5.76
C ARG A 37 9.59 -8.00 6.52
N GLU A 38 10.49 -7.03 6.62
CA GLU A 38 10.25 -5.77 7.28
C GLU A 38 9.31 -4.88 6.46
N ALA A 39 9.50 -4.81 5.14
CA ALA A 39 8.57 -4.15 4.24
C ALA A 39 7.15 -4.71 4.37
N ALA A 40 6.99 -6.04 4.42
CA ALA A 40 5.68 -6.66 4.62
C ALA A 40 5.06 -6.30 5.99
N ARG A 41 5.88 -6.19 7.04
CA ARG A 41 5.44 -5.77 8.38
C ARG A 41 4.97 -4.32 8.36
N LEU A 42 5.74 -3.43 7.75
CA LEU A 42 5.44 -2.00 7.64
C LEU A 42 4.20 -1.73 6.78
N VAL A 43 4.01 -2.44 5.67
CA VAL A 43 2.78 -2.32 4.85
C VAL A 43 1.54 -2.62 5.70
N ARG A 44 1.54 -3.70 6.49
CA ARG A 44 0.42 -4.02 7.38
C ARG A 44 0.25 -2.96 8.48
N GLN A 45 1.34 -2.52 9.09
CA GLN A 45 1.30 -1.52 10.15
C GLN A 45 0.73 -0.19 9.65
N VAL A 46 1.27 0.36 8.56
CA VAL A 46 0.83 1.63 7.97
C VAL A 46 -0.62 1.54 7.48
N TRP A 47 -1.03 0.38 6.94
CA TRP A 47 -2.43 0.18 6.58
C TRP A 47 -3.37 0.33 7.77
N GLN A 48 -3.03 -0.27 8.91
CA GLN A 48 -3.82 -0.13 10.13
C GLN A 48 -3.79 1.31 10.67
N GLU A 49 -2.62 1.96 10.67
CA GLU A 49 -2.49 3.36 11.10
C GLU A 49 -3.39 4.30 10.30
N LEU A 50 -3.40 4.17 8.97
CA LEU A 50 -4.24 5.00 8.12
C LEU A 50 -5.72 4.61 8.20
N ALA A 51 -6.04 3.32 8.40
CA ALA A 51 -7.41 2.87 8.59
C ALA A 51 -8.02 3.44 9.89
N CYS A 52 -7.28 3.49 10.98
CA CYS A 52 -7.74 4.10 12.25
C CYS A 52 -8.01 5.61 12.14
N ARG A 53 -7.39 6.29 11.16
CA ARG A 53 -7.57 7.73 10.91
C ARG A 53 -8.64 8.02 9.84
N ALA A 54 -9.09 7.00 9.11
CA ALA A 54 -10.08 7.18 8.07
C ALA A 54 -11.47 7.42 8.67
N GLU A 55 -12.23 8.31 8.04
CA GLU A 55 -13.60 8.57 8.45
C GLU A 55 -14.50 7.36 8.12
N PRO A 56 -15.24 6.81 9.10
CA PRO A 56 -16.12 5.68 8.86
C PRO A 56 -17.15 5.98 7.77
N GLY A 57 -17.36 5.02 6.86
CA GLY A 57 -18.36 5.14 5.79
C GLY A 57 -17.95 6.02 4.60
N LYS A 58 -16.75 6.63 4.62
CA LYS A 58 -16.19 7.33 3.46
C LYS A 58 -15.14 6.49 2.76
N ASP A 59 -15.18 6.49 1.43
CA ASP A 59 -14.10 5.90 0.64
C ASP A 59 -12.84 6.75 0.76
N ARG A 60 -11.79 6.16 1.34
CA ARG A 60 -10.51 6.85 1.64
C ARG A 60 -9.79 7.33 0.38
N PHE A 61 -10.01 6.68 -0.76
CA PHE A 61 -9.30 7.00 -2.00
C PHE A 61 -9.90 8.22 -2.69
N THR A 62 -11.23 8.28 -2.81
CA THR A 62 -11.93 9.44 -3.37
C THR A 62 -12.00 10.63 -2.42
N ALA A 63 -11.96 10.40 -1.10
CA ALA A 63 -11.90 11.47 -0.11
C ALA A 63 -10.54 12.19 -0.04
N HIS A 64 -9.45 11.56 -0.52
CA HIS A 64 -8.13 12.18 -0.53
C HIS A 64 -8.08 13.32 -1.58
N PRO A 65 -7.56 14.51 -1.27
CA PRO A 65 -7.56 15.66 -2.21
C PRO A 65 -6.85 15.37 -3.54
N GLU A 66 -5.83 14.51 -3.50
CA GLU A 66 -5.07 14.06 -4.67
C GLU A 66 -5.55 12.69 -5.21
N GLY A 67 -6.75 12.26 -4.81
CA GLY A 67 -7.35 10.98 -5.19
C GLY A 67 -6.56 9.75 -4.75
N ALA A 68 -6.81 8.62 -5.41
CA ALA A 68 -6.19 7.32 -5.09
C ALA A 68 -4.65 7.36 -5.17
N ARG A 69 -4.09 8.04 -6.19
CA ARG A 69 -2.64 8.17 -6.35
C ARG A 69 -2.01 8.92 -5.18
N GLY A 70 -2.63 10.01 -4.75
CA GLY A 70 -2.17 10.76 -3.58
C GLY A 70 -2.26 9.95 -2.29
N TRP A 71 -3.36 9.21 -2.10
CA TRP A 71 -3.50 8.33 -0.94
C TRP A 71 -2.38 7.28 -0.87
N TRP A 72 -2.07 6.62 -1.99
CA TRP A 72 -0.99 5.64 -2.07
C TRP A 72 0.40 6.26 -1.94
N LYS A 73 0.61 7.47 -2.43
CA LYS A 73 1.83 8.23 -2.17
C LYS A 73 1.99 8.51 -0.67
N ARG A 74 0.94 9.00 0.00
CA ARG A 74 0.95 9.24 1.45
C ARG A 74 1.20 7.96 2.25
N PHE A 75 0.64 6.85 1.81
CA PHE A 75 0.91 5.53 2.36
C PHE A 75 2.40 5.18 2.30
N LEU A 76 3.04 5.41 1.14
CA LEU A 76 4.47 5.15 0.96
C LEU A 76 5.36 6.12 1.76
N GLU A 77 4.98 7.40 1.84
CA GLU A 77 5.63 8.39 2.72
C GLU A 77 5.64 7.89 4.16
N ARG A 78 4.51 7.37 4.64
CA ARG A 78 4.41 6.85 6.02
C ARG A 78 5.28 5.62 6.25
N ILE A 79 5.51 4.79 5.24
CA ILE A 79 6.49 3.69 5.32
C ILE A 79 7.92 4.25 5.46
N CYS A 80 8.30 5.23 4.63
CA CYS A 80 9.63 5.85 4.73
C CYS A 80 9.83 6.58 6.07
N GLU A 81 8.79 7.21 6.63
CA GLU A 81 8.82 7.81 7.97
C GLU A 81 9.17 6.76 9.05
N HIS A 82 8.61 5.55 8.99
CA HIS A 82 8.94 4.45 9.93
C HIS A 82 10.35 3.88 9.72
N LEU A 83 10.89 3.99 8.52
CA LEU A 83 12.25 3.59 8.19
C LEU A 83 13.29 4.67 8.52
N GLU A 84 12.86 5.85 8.99
CA GLU A 84 13.71 7.04 9.14
C GLU A 84 14.46 7.39 7.84
N ALA A 85 13.85 7.06 6.70
CA ALA A 85 14.41 7.28 5.38
C ALA A 85 13.92 8.61 4.78
N ALA A 86 14.59 9.06 3.72
CA ALA A 86 14.08 10.15 2.92
C ALA A 86 12.67 9.82 2.36
N PRO A 87 11.79 10.82 2.16
CA PRO A 87 10.51 10.62 1.51
C PRO A 87 10.68 9.90 0.16
N PRO A 88 9.73 9.03 -0.22
CA PRO A 88 9.83 8.30 -1.47
C PRO A 88 9.86 9.29 -2.64
N SER A 89 10.65 8.97 -3.67
CA SER A 89 10.60 9.72 -4.92
C SER A 89 9.17 9.65 -5.51
N PRO A 90 8.70 10.67 -6.26
CA PRO A 90 7.44 10.58 -6.98
C PRO A 90 7.37 9.38 -7.93
N PHE A 91 8.53 8.95 -8.45
CA PHE A 91 8.65 7.78 -9.32
C PHE A 91 8.46 6.47 -8.56
N ALA A 92 8.89 6.35 -7.29
CA ALA A 92 8.67 5.15 -6.48
C ALA A 92 7.17 4.90 -6.25
N ALA A 93 6.43 5.94 -5.89
CA ALA A 93 4.99 5.86 -5.69
C ALA A 93 4.25 5.54 -7.00
N ALA A 94 4.68 6.15 -8.11
CA ALA A 94 4.12 5.86 -9.43
C ALA A 94 4.40 4.41 -9.87
N GLU A 95 5.62 3.92 -9.70
CA GLU A 95 6.01 2.56 -10.07
C GLU A 95 5.18 1.51 -9.33
N LEU A 96 5.05 1.61 -8.00
CA LEU A 96 4.19 0.70 -7.23
C LEU A 96 2.73 0.77 -7.69
N PHE A 97 2.20 1.97 -7.91
CA PHE A 97 0.83 2.15 -8.39
C PHE A 97 0.60 1.47 -9.74
N HIS A 98 1.53 1.62 -10.69
CA HIS A 98 1.45 1.00 -12.00
C HIS A 98 1.64 -0.51 -11.95
N ARG A 99 2.55 -1.00 -11.09
CA ARG A 99 2.80 -2.42 -10.92
C ARG A 99 1.52 -3.13 -10.45
N PHE A 100 0.89 -2.64 -9.38
CA PHE A 100 -0.37 -3.24 -8.88
C PHE A 100 -1.59 -3.08 -9.80
N ALA A 101 -1.51 -2.26 -10.85
CA ALA A 101 -2.54 -2.19 -11.88
C ALA A 101 -2.45 -3.31 -12.92
N SER A 102 -1.36 -4.09 -12.91
CA SER A 102 -1.12 -5.20 -13.83
C SER A 102 -1.35 -6.54 -13.12
N PRO A 103 -2.00 -7.52 -13.76
CA PRO A 103 -2.32 -8.80 -13.15
C PRO A 103 -1.08 -9.68 -12.86
N GLU A 104 0.07 -9.37 -13.47
CA GLU A 104 1.33 -10.12 -13.28
C GLU A 104 2.18 -9.64 -12.09
N ALA A 105 1.68 -8.71 -11.28
CA ALA A 105 2.42 -8.09 -10.19
C ALA A 105 2.74 -9.01 -9.00
#